data_AF-A0A519V1N0-F1
#
_entry.id   AF-A0A519V1N0-F1
#
_cell.length_a   1.000
_cell.length_b   1.000
_cell.length_c   1.000
_cell.angle_alpha   90.00
_cell.angle_beta   90.00
_cell.angle_gamma   90.00
#
_symmetry.space_group_name_H-M   'P 1'
#
loop_
_entity.id
_entity.type
_entity.pdbx_description
1 polymer ?
#
loop_
_entity_poly.entity_id
_entity_poly.type
_entity_poly.pdbx_seq_one_letter_code
_entity_poly.pdbx_strand_id
1 'polypeptide(L)'
;MQLASEGPPAFYDYQPGAGWRYGERLGFRDQLTIVGGGHVSLALAQVASNLGFEITVLDDRADLPTLAANHYAHHKQQVEYESLNVPSNSRRYVVVMTVGYRTDAVVLRRLLGGTYAYLGVMGSATKVAELRRVLQAEGFNLAGLRGPIGVAINSRLPEEIAVSVAAELIAARNGR
;
A
#
# COMPACT_ATOMS: atom_id res chain seq x y z
N MET A 1 -23.55 2.25 -5.84
CA MET A 1 -22.93 2.11 -4.50
C MET A 1 -23.59 0.91 -3.84
N GLN A 2 -22.92 -0.23 -3.85
CA GLN A 2 -23.41 -1.43 -3.17
C GLN A 2 -22.77 -1.41 -1.78
N LEU A 3 -23.52 -0.95 -0.78
CA LEU A 3 -23.11 -1.09 0.61
C LEU A 3 -23.07 -2.60 0.89
N ALA A 4 -21.98 -3.11 1.47
CA ALA A 4 -21.92 -4.50 1.91
C ALA A 4 -23.11 -4.76 2.83
N SER A 5 -23.88 -5.82 2.54
CA SER A 5 -25.08 -6.22 3.28
C SER A 5 -24.77 -6.94 4.59
N GLU A 6 -23.50 -7.05 4.95
CA GLU A 6 -23.04 -7.67 6.18
C GLU A 6 -22.80 -6.60 7.24
N GLY A 7 -22.98 -6.96 8.52
CA GLY A 7 -22.97 -6.06 9.67
C GLY A 7 -21.75 -5.12 9.74
N PRO A 8 -21.73 -4.19 10.72
CA PRO A 8 -20.67 -3.21 10.84
C PRO A 8 -19.31 -3.94 10.74
N PRO A 9 -18.37 -3.42 9.95
CA PRO A 9 -17.09 -4.10 9.74
C PRO A 9 -16.46 -4.41 11.11
N ALA A 10 -15.69 -5.50 11.21
CA ALA A 10 -15.17 -6.19 12.41
C ALA A 10 -14.41 -5.36 13.49
N PHE A 11 -14.54 -4.04 13.44
CA PHE A 11 -14.01 -3.02 14.32
C PHE A 11 -14.97 -2.62 15.44
N TYR A 12 -16.26 -2.88 15.24
CA TYR A 12 -17.30 -2.64 16.23
C TYR A 12 -17.95 -3.97 16.59
N ASP A 13 -17.83 -4.37 17.84
CA ASP A 13 -18.66 -5.43 18.40
C ASP A 13 -19.89 -4.75 18.99
N TYR A 14 -21.04 -4.92 18.32
CA TYR A 14 -22.30 -4.42 18.82
C TYR A 14 -23.23 -5.58 19.15
N GLN A 15 -23.53 -5.74 20.44
CA GLN A 15 -24.48 -6.71 20.93
C GLN A 15 -25.74 -5.95 21.38
N PRO A 16 -26.85 -6.02 20.62
CA PRO A 16 -28.10 -5.37 21.01
C PRO A 16 -28.81 -6.14 22.14
N GLY A 17 -29.75 -5.48 22.83
CA GLY A 17 -30.62 -6.09 23.85
C GLY A 17 -30.54 -5.39 25.21
N ALA A 18 -31.22 -5.95 26.22
CA ALA A 18 -31.31 -5.36 27.56
C ALA A 18 -29.94 -5.28 28.29
N GLY A 19 -28.95 -6.06 27.86
CA GLY A 19 -27.55 -6.01 28.28
C GLY A 19 -26.62 -5.61 27.14
N TRP A 20 -26.94 -4.51 26.45
CA TRP A 20 -26.21 -4.10 25.26
C TRP A 20 -24.71 -3.90 25.54
N ARG A 21 -23.87 -4.24 24.54
CA ARG A 21 -22.42 -4.01 24.59
C ARG A 21 -21.96 -3.37 23.30
N TYR A 22 -21.05 -2.41 23.43
CA TYR A 22 -20.31 -1.81 22.33
C TYR A 22 -18.81 -1.93 22.63
N GLY A 23 -18.07 -2.55 21.73
CA GLY A 23 -16.61 -2.63 21.77
C GLY A 23 -16.02 -2.00 20.52
N GLU A 24 -15.06 -1.09 20.69
CA GLU A 24 -14.30 -0.51 19.59
C GLU A 24 -12.81 -0.83 19.77
N ARG A 25 -12.18 -1.30 18.69
CA ARG A 25 -10.73 -1.50 18.70
C ARG A 25 -10.02 -0.20 18.36
N LEU A 26 -9.32 0.37 19.34
CA LEU A 26 -8.50 1.58 19.15
C LEU A 26 -7.19 1.26 18.41
N GLY A 27 -6.65 2.25 17.70
CA GLY A 27 -5.39 2.17 16.96
C GLY A 27 -5.54 1.82 15.47
N PHE A 28 -4.41 1.61 14.79
CA PHE A 28 -4.41 1.34 13.36
C PHE A 28 -4.96 -0.05 13.02
N ARG A 29 -5.72 -0.12 11.92
CA ARG A 29 -6.33 -1.37 11.45
C ARG A 29 -5.29 -2.25 10.77
N ASP A 30 -4.53 -1.62 9.89
CA ASP A 30 -3.56 -2.23 8.99
C ASP A 30 -2.31 -1.34 8.88
N GLN A 31 -1.21 -1.90 8.40
CA GLN A 31 0.04 -1.18 8.17
C GLN A 31 0.25 -0.97 6.67
N LEU A 32 0.45 0.27 6.24
CA LEU A 32 0.79 0.60 4.86
C LEU A 32 2.26 1.03 4.78
N THR A 33 3.08 0.24 4.09
CA THR A 33 4.44 0.60 3.73
C THR A 33 4.48 1.07 2.28
N ILE A 34 4.88 2.32 2.08
CA ILE A 34 5.06 2.94 0.77
C ILE A 34 6.57 2.98 0.48
N VAL A 35 7.01 2.29 -0.57
CA VAL A 35 8.41 2.31 -1.02
C VAL A 35 8.52 3.25 -2.21
N GLY A 36 9.31 4.30 -2.07
CA GLY A 36 9.31 5.50 -2.91
C GLY A 36 8.53 6.64 -2.23
N GLY A 37 9.19 7.79 -2.06
CA GLY A 37 8.72 8.99 -1.37
C GLY A 37 8.37 10.15 -2.30
N GLY A 38 8.09 9.90 -3.58
CA GLY A 38 7.74 10.95 -4.56
C GLY A 38 6.36 11.59 -4.35
N HIS A 39 5.92 12.43 -5.28
CA HIS A 39 4.65 13.17 -5.17
C HIS A 39 3.41 12.27 -5.00
N VAL A 40 3.35 11.14 -5.71
CA VAL A 40 2.23 10.18 -5.57
C VAL A 40 2.24 9.53 -4.19
N SER A 41 3.42 9.28 -3.60
CA SER A 41 3.58 8.75 -2.25
C SER A 41 3.06 9.72 -1.19
N LEU A 42 3.40 11.00 -1.34
CA LEU A 42 2.88 12.07 -0.48
C LEU A 42 1.35 12.14 -0.56
N ALA A 43 0.78 12.16 -1.77
CA ALA A 43 -0.66 12.19 -1.98
C ALA A 43 -1.36 10.93 -1.44
N LEU A 44 -0.78 9.74 -1.64
CA LEU A 44 -1.33 8.50 -1.12
C LEU A 44 -1.30 8.47 0.41
N ALA A 45 -0.20 8.92 1.03
CA ALA A 45 -0.11 9.02 2.48
C ALA A 45 -1.21 9.94 3.05
N GLN A 46 -1.47 11.07 2.39
CA GLN A 46 -2.56 11.98 2.75
C GLN A 46 -3.92 11.28 2.73
N VAL A 47 -4.26 10.61 1.62
CA VAL A 47 -5.55 9.88 1.50
C VAL A 47 -5.63 8.75 2.53
N ALA A 48 -4.56 7.94 2.64
CA ALA A 48 -4.52 6.76 3.49
C ALA A 48 -4.55 7.08 5.00
N SER A 49 -4.09 8.27 5.42
CA SER A 49 -4.10 8.67 6.83
C SER A 49 -5.52 8.73 7.42
N ASN A 50 -6.51 8.98 6.57
CA ASN A 50 -7.93 8.98 6.93
C ASN A 50 -8.60 7.59 6.83
N LEU A 51 -7.85 6.55 6.48
CA LEU A 51 -8.38 5.21 6.22
C LEU A 51 -7.98 4.17 7.27
N GLY A 52 -7.38 4.60 8.38
CA GLY A 52 -6.99 3.74 9.50
C GLY A 52 -5.71 2.92 9.26
N PHE A 53 -4.81 3.41 8.40
CA PHE A 53 -3.49 2.82 8.19
C PHE A 53 -2.43 3.43 9.10
N GLU A 54 -1.56 2.61 9.67
CA GLU A 54 -0.25 3.05 10.15
C GLU A 54 0.68 3.16 8.95
N ILE A 55 1.19 4.34 8.66
CA ILE A 55 1.87 4.64 7.40
C ILE A 55 3.38 4.76 7.62
N THR A 56 4.14 3.95 6.90
CA THR A 56 5.60 4.04 6.79
C THR A 56 5.97 4.40 5.36
N VAL A 57 6.82 5.41 5.17
CA VAL A 57 7.38 5.77 3.86
C VAL A 57 8.88 5.55 3.87
N LEU A 58 9.36 4.80 2.88
CA LEU A 58 10.75 4.41 2.71
C LEU A 58 11.24 4.95 1.36
N ASP A 59 12.37 5.64 1.34
CA ASP A 59 13.01 6.11 0.09
C ASP A 59 14.53 5.98 0.20
N ASP A 60 15.24 5.85 -0.91
CA ASP A 60 16.70 5.71 -0.98
C ASP A 60 17.43 7.06 -1.07
N ARG A 61 16.72 8.12 -1.44
CA ARG A 61 17.29 9.45 -1.62
C ARG A 61 17.35 10.21 -0.30
N ALA A 62 18.53 10.77 -0.01
CA ALA A 62 18.70 11.77 1.03
C ALA A 62 17.95 13.07 0.67
N ASP A 63 17.54 13.82 1.70
CA ASP A 63 16.98 15.17 1.59
C ASP A 63 15.80 15.34 0.63
N LEU A 64 15.01 14.27 0.42
CA LEU A 64 13.86 14.30 -0.48
C LEU A 64 12.76 15.25 0.06
N PRO A 65 12.44 16.37 -0.62
CA PRO A 65 11.52 17.39 -0.08
C PRO A 65 10.11 16.85 0.19
N THR A 66 9.61 15.96 -0.67
CA THR A 66 8.31 15.32 -0.49
C THR A 66 8.27 14.40 0.72
N LEU A 67 9.38 13.75 1.08
CA LEU A 67 9.48 12.95 2.30
C LEU A 67 9.53 13.85 3.53
N ALA A 68 10.31 14.93 3.49
CA ALA A 68 10.36 15.93 4.56
C ALA A 68 8.98 16.53 4.83
N ALA A 69 8.26 16.93 3.77
CA ALA A 69 6.91 17.49 3.81
C ALA A 69 5.80 16.48 4.11
N ASN A 70 6.10 15.17 4.19
CA ASN A 70 5.06 14.18 4.47
C ASN A 70 4.72 14.15 5.96
N HIS A 71 3.71 14.91 6.36
CA HIS A 71 3.18 14.95 7.73
C HIS A 71 2.16 13.83 8.01
N TYR A 72 1.74 13.11 6.97
CA TYR A 72 0.72 12.06 7.04
C TYR A 72 1.31 10.68 7.33
N ALA A 73 2.60 10.49 7.02
CA ALA A 73 3.35 9.31 7.37
C ALA A 73 3.71 9.32 8.86
N HIS A 74 3.47 8.20 9.54
CA HIS A 74 3.82 8.01 10.95
C HIS A 74 5.31 7.74 11.10
N HIS A 75 5.88 7.02 10.12
CA HIS A 75 7.29 6.67 10.07
C HIS A 75 7.86 7.04 8.70
N LYS A 76 9.06 7.65 8.69
CA LYS A 76 9.77 8.05 7.46
C LYS A 76 11.23 7.67 7.62
N GLN A 77 11.77 6.95 6.65
CA GLN A 77 13.14 6.46 6.76
C GLN A 77 13.84 6.47 5.40
N GLN A 78 15.08 6.98 5.39
CA GLN A 78 15.99 6.74 4.28
C GLN A 78 16.56 5.32 4.39
N VAL A 79 16.45 4.52 3.33
CA VAL A 79 16.89 3.11 3.30
C VAL A 79 17.57 2.77 1.99
N GLU A 80 18.53 1.87 2.00
CA GLU A 80 19.02 1.26 0.76
C GLU A 80 18.03 0.19 0.31
N TYR A 81 17.59 0.24 -0.94
CA TYR A 81 16.60 -0.72 -1.43
C TYR A 81 17.15 -2.15 -1.52
N GLU A 82 18.45 -2.31 -1.72
CA GLU A 82 19.17 -3.58 -1.78
C GLU A 82 19.16 -4.33 -0.44
N SER A 83 19.13 -3.59 0.67
CA SER A 83 19.07 -4.14 2.03
C SER A 83 17.68 -4.00 2.67
N LEU A 84 16.69 -3.52 1.90
CA LEU A 84 15.32 -3.33 2.36
C LEU A 84 14.77 -4.61 3.00
N ASN A 85 14.17 -4.43 4.18
CA ASN A 85 13.45 -5.47 4.89
C ASN A 85 12.12 -4.93 5.39
N VAL A 86 11.03 -5.49 4.88
CA VAL A 86 9.67 -5.16 5.31
C VAL A 86 9.06 -6.41 5.95
N PRO A 87 8.75 -6.39 7.26
CA PRO A 87 8.26 -7.56 7.98
C PRO A 87 7.04 -8.20 7.31
N SER A 88 7.09 -9.51 7.09
CA SER A 88 5.96 -10.28 6.57
C SER A 88 4.86 -10.40 7.62
N ASN A 89 3.66 -9.94 7.30
CA ASN A 89 2.48 -10.01 8.15
C ASN A 89 1.21 -9.89 7.27
N SER A 90 0.18 -10.68 7.58
CA SER A 90 -1.14 -10.64 6.94
C SER A 90 -1.94 -9.35 7.16
N ARG A 91 -1.43 -8.39 7.95
CA ARG A 91 -2.00 -7.02 8.11
C ARG A 91 -1.20 -5.93 7.41
N ARG A 92 -0.13 -6.29 6.68
CA ARG A 92 0.75 -5.34 6.02
C ARG A 92 0.44 -5.23 4.52
N TYR A 93 0.34 -3.99 4.06
CA TYR A 93 0.17 -3.60 2.68
C TYR A 93 1.46 -2.95 2.25
N VAL A 94 1.98 -3.36 1.11
CA VAL A 94 3.18 -2.77 0.55
C VAL A 94 2.87 -2.28 -0.85
N VAL A 95 3.12 -0.99 -1.07
CA VAL A 95 2.99 -0.35 -2.37
C VAL A 95 4.36 0.14 -2.81
N VAL A 96 4.77 -0.27 -4.02
CA VAL A 96 6.04 0.09 -4.63
C VAL A 96 5.77 1.16 -5.68
N MET A 97 6.36 2.34 -5.51
CA MET A 97 6.16 3.52 -6.35
C MET A 97 7.46 4.32 -6.49
N THR A 98 8.53 3.62 -6.82
CA THR A 98 9.85 4.24 -7.01
C THR A 98 9.93 4.97 -8.36
N VAL A 99 11.11 5.50 -8.70
CA VAL A 99 11.34 6.30 -9.91
C VAL A 99 11.23 5.52 -11.23
N GLY A 100 11.22 4.18 -11.19
CA GLY A 100 10.97 3.37 -12.36
C GLY A 100 11.26 1.88 -12.19
N TYR A 101 10.94 1.09 -13.23
CA TYR A 101 10.86 -0.37 -13.15
C TYR A 101 12.16 -1.05 -12.70
N ARG A 102 13.34 -0.50 -13.00
CA ARG A 102 14.62 -1.08 -12.57
C ARG A 102 14.77 -1.01 -11.05
N THR A 103 14.43 0.14 -10.48
CA THR A 103 14.41 0.37 -9.03
C THR A 103 13.28 -0.42 -8.37
N ASP A 104 12.10 -0.49 -8.99
CA ASP A 104 11.00 -1.34 -8.52
C ASP A 104 11.42 -2.83 -8.48
N ALA A 105 12.21 -3.29 -9.45
CA ALA A 105 12.73 -4.66 -9.46
C ALA A 105 13.68 -4.92 -8.28
N VAL A 106 14.57 -3.98 -7.94
CA VAL A 106 15.44 -4.10 -6.75
C VAL A 106 14.61 -4.29 -5.49
N VAL A 107 13.61 -3.43 -5.30
CA VAL A 107 12.67 -3.50 -4.17
C VAL A 107 11.91 -4.83 -4.16
N LEU A 108 11.32 -5.22 -5.29
CA LEU A 108 10.50 -6.43 -5.37
C LEU A 108 11.29 -7.71 -5.12
N ARG A 109 12.57 -7.78 -5.51
CA ARG A 109 13.44 -8.93 -5.16
C ARG A 109 13.56 -9.13 -3.65
N ARG A 110 13.45 -8.06 -2.86
CA ARG A 110 13.48 -8.12 -1.38
C ARG A 110 12.14 -8.51 -0.77
N LEU A 111 11.03 -8.20 -1.44
CA LEU A 111 9.68 -8.38 -0.91
C LEU A 111 9.02 -9.68 -1.38
N LEU A 112 9.33 -10.14 -2.59
CA LEU A 112 8.75 -11.36 -3.14
C LEU A 112 9.16 -12.58 -2.30
N GLY A 113 8.19 -13.46 -2.02
CA GLY A 113 8.31 -14.55 -1.06
C GLY A 113 7.82 -14.20 0.36
N GLY A 114 7.62 -12.91 0.65
CA GLY A 114 6.98 -12.46 1.88
C GLY A 114 5.47 -12.71 1.92
N THR A 115 4.90 -12.75 3.12
CA THR A 115 3.45 -12.81 3.34
C THR A 115 2.93 -11.41 3.63
N TYR A 116 2.12 -10.87 2.72
CA TYR A 116 1.50 -9.55 2.85
C TYR A 116 0.01 -9.64 2.58
N ALA A 117 -0.72 -8.74 3.23
CA ALA A 117 -2.14 -8.50 2.99
C ALA A 117 -2.39 -7.89 1.59
N TYR A 118 -1.38 -7.19 1.06
CA TYR A 118 -1.34 -6.63 -0.28
C TYR A 118 0.12 -6.34 -0.66
N LEU A 119 0.55 -6.72 -1.87
CA LEU A 119 1.80 -6.29 -2.46
C LEU A 119 1.51 -5.81 -3.88
N GLY A 120 1.78 -4.53 -4.17
CA GLY A 120 1.48 -3.97 -5.48
C GLY A 120 2.50 -2.94 -5.95
N VAL A 121 2.64 -2.82 -7.27
CA VAL A 121 3.57 -1.88 -7.92
C VAL A 121 2.85 -0.90 -8.85
N MET A 122 3.19 0.38 -8.71
CA MET A 122 2.73 1.48 -9.56
C MET A 122 3.53 1.53 -10.86
N GLY A 123 2.87 1.87 -11.96
CA GLY A 123 3.53 2.11 -13.25
C GLY A 123 2.55 2.01 -14.41
N SER A 124 3.00 2.37 -15.62
CA SER A 124 2.20 2.09 -16.81
C SER A 124 2.09 0.58 -17.04
N ALA A 125 1.05 0.14 -17.75
CA ALA A 125 0.87 -1.27 -18.09
C ALA A 125 2.12 -1.88 -18.75
N THR A 126 2.75 -1.14 -19.68
CA THR A 126 3.99 -1.56 -20.34
C THR A 126 5.16 -1.70 -19.35
N LYS A 127 5.35 -0.75 -18.44
CA LYS A 127 6.43 -0.81 -17.44
C LYS A 127 6.25 -1.99 -16.48
N VAL A 128 5.02 -2.21 -16.01
CA VAL A 128 4.72 -3.33 -15.11
C VAL A 128 4.84 -4.68 -15.83
N ALA A 129 4.44 -4.76 -17.10
CA ALA A 129 4.63 -5.98 -17.89
C ALA A 129 6.12 -6.33 -18.04
N GLU A 130 6.96 -5.34 -18.34
CA GLU A 130 8.41 -5.56 -18.44
C GLU A 130 9.04 -5.96 -17.11
N LEU A 131 8.63 -5.31 -16.02
CA LEU A 131 9.04 -5.67 -14.66
C LEU A 131 8.69 -7.12 -14.32
N ARG A 132 7.46 -7.56 -14.62
CA ARG A 132 7.02 -8.94 -14.40
C ARG A 132 7.85 -9.92 -15.23
N ARG A 133 8.12 -9.60 -16.50
CA ARG A 133 8.94 -10.43 -17.39
C ARG A 133 10.34 -10.66 -16.83
N VAL A 134 11.00 -9.59 -16.35
CA VAL A 134 12.33 -9.66 -15.74
C VAL A 134 12.31 -10.53 -14.49
N LEU A 135 11.40 -10.28 -13.56
CA LEU A 135 11.32 -11.03 -12.30
C LEU A 135 10.94 -12.51 -12.52
N GLN A 136 10.08 -12.81 -13.50
CA GLN A 136 9.77 -14.19 -13.88
C GLN A 136 10.97 -14.92 -14.47
N ALA A 137 11.75 -14.26 -15.33
CA ALA A 137 12.97 -14.85 -15.91
C ALA A 137 14.03 -15.16 -14.83
N GLU A 138 14.00 -14.44 -13.71
CA GLU A 138 14.84 -14.69 -12.53
C GLU A 138 14.28 -15.75 -11.57
N GLY A 139 13.11 -16.32 -11.86
CA GLY A 139 12.52 -17.41 -11.08
C GLY A 139 11.60 -16.99 -9.94
N PHE A 140 11.23 -15.71 -9.84
CA PHE A 140 10.31 -15.27 -8.78
C PHE A 140 8.85 -15.67 -9.07
N ASN A 141 8.15 -16.11 -8.02
CA ASN A 141 6.70 -16.30 -8.05
C ASN A 141 5.97 -14.96 -7.90
N LEU A 142 5.16 -14.59 -8.89
CA LEU A 142 4.45 -13.31 -8.93
C LEU A 142 2.94 -13.40 -8.66
N ALA A 143 2.42 -14.56 -8.24
CA ALA A 143 0.98 -14.78 -8.08
C ALA A 143 0.31 -13.77 -7.12
N GLY A 144 1.03 -13.31 -6.09
CA GLY A 144 0.56 -12.31 -5.14
C GLY A 144 0.84 -10.85 -5.52
N LEU A 145 1.61 -10.59 -6.58
CA LEU A 145 2.00 -9.24 -6.99
C LEU A 145 0.86 -8.59 -7.80
N ARG A 146 0.33 -7.47 -7.30
CA ARG A 146 -0.60 -6.58 -8.01
C ARG A 146 0.16 -5.53 -8.80
N GLY A 147 -0.43 -5.02 -9.88
CA GLY A 147 0.24 -4.05 -10.73
C GLY A 147 -0.24 -4.09 -12.18
N PRO A 148 -0.49 -2.94 -12.83
CA PRO A 148 -0.51 -1.59 -12.24
C PRO A 148 -1.53 -1.47 -11.10
N ILE A 149 -1.14 -0.81 -10.02
CA ILE A 149 -2.04 -0.55 -8.88
C ILE A 149 -2.92 0.66 -9.15
N GLY A 150 -4.12 0.64 -8.59
CA GLY A 150 -5.17 1.63 -8.75
C GLY A 150 -6.36 1.11 -9.57
N VAL A 151 -7.57 1.54 -9.17
CA VAL A 151 -8.78 1.36 -9.99
C VAL A 151 -8.77 2.27 -11.24
N ALA A 152 -9.29 1.77 -12.36
CA ALA A 152 -9.32 2.51 -13.61
C ALA A 152 -10.31 3.69 -13.57
N ILE A 153 -9.81 4.89 -13.29
CA ILE A 153 -10.59 6.13 -13.23
C ILE A 153 -10.02 7.25 -14.12
N ASN A 154 -9.14 6.90 -15.06
CA ASN A 154 -8.43 7.85 -15.94
C ASN A 154 -7.64 8.94 -15.19
N SER A 155 -7.10 8.60 -14.01
CA SER A 155 -6.29 9.50 -13.18
C SER A 155 -5.05 10.00 -13.91
N ARG A 156 -4.72 11.29 -13.74
CA ARG A 156 -3.57 11.98 -14.33
C ARG A 156 -2.74 12.72 -13.28
N LEU A 157 -3.40 13.24 -12.24
CA LEU A 157 -2.75 13.95 -11.14
C LEU A 157 -2.31 12.99 -10.02
N PRO A 158 -1.26 13.32 -9.25
CA PRO A 158 -0.84 12.51 -8.11
C PRO A 158 -1.99 12.20 -7.13
N GLU A 159 -2.87 13.17 -6.89
CA GLU A 159 -4.03 13.05 -5.99
C GLU A 159 -5.10 12.11 -6.55
N GLU A 160 -5.34 12.15 -7.86
CA GLU A 160 -6.27 11.23 -8.53
C GLU A 160 -5.72 9.79 -8.51
N ILE A 161 -4.41 9.63 -8.73
CA ILE A 161 -3.73 8.34 -8.63
C ILE A 161 -3.81 7.83 -7.19
N ALA A 162 -3.59 8.70 -6.19
CA ALA A 162 -3.71 8.35 -4.79
C ALA A 162 -5.11 7.85 -4.42
N VAL A 163 -6.17 8.51 -4.89
CA VAL A 163 -7.56 8.06 -4.70
C VAL A 163 -7.79 6.70 -5.36
N SER A 164 -7.30 6.53 -6.60
CA SER A 164 -7.39 5.27 -7.34
C SER A 164 -6.72 4.11 -6.60
N VAL A 165 -5.50 4.32 -6.09
CA VAL A 165 -4.77 3.30 -5.29
C VAL A 165 -5.47 3.05 -3.97
N ALA A 166 -5.90 4.09 -3.25
CA ALA A 166 -6.61 3.95 -1.99
C ALA A 166 -7.91 3.13 -2.13
N ALA A 167 -8.65 3.33 -3.22
CA ALA A 167 -9.85 2.53 -3.51
C ALA A 167 -9.51 1.05 -3.69
N GLU A 168 -8.42 0.71 -4.38
CA GLU A 168 -7.96 -0.68 -4.50
C GLU A 168 -7.51 -1.25 -3.15
N LEU A 169 -6.79 -0.49 -2.32
CA LEU A 169 -6.40 -0.93 -0.98
C LEU A 169 -7.61 -1.21 -0.09
N ILE A 170 -8.68 -0.40 -0.18
CA ILE A 170 -9.94 -0.63 0.53
C ILE A 170 -10.61 -1.92 0.03
N ALA A 171 -10.65 -2.15 -1.29
CA ALA A 171 -11.21 -3.37 -1.86
C ALA A 171 -10.43 -4.61 -1.39
N ALA A 172 -9.10 -4.54 -1.38
CA ALA A 172 -8.24 -5.61 -0.88
C ALA A 172 -8.39 -5.85 0.63
N ARG A 173 -8.72 -4.82 1.41
CA ARG A 173 -9.01 -4.94 2.85
C ARG A 173 -10.31 -5.67 3.12
N ASN A 174 -11.36 -5.26 2.42
CA ASN A 174 -12.72 -5.67 2.71
C ASN A 174 -13.13 -6.97 1.98
N GLY A 175 -12.32 -7.43 1.01
CA GLY A 175 -12.50 -8.73 0.36
C GLY A 175 -11.74 -9.88 1.04
N ARG A 176 -11.30 -9.70 2.29
CA ARG A 176 -10.62 -10.73 3.09
C ARG A 176 -11.60 -11.52 3.91
#